data_AF-B7G491-F1
#
_entry.id   AF-B7G491-F1
#
_cell.length_a   1.000
_cell.length_b   1.000
_cell.length_c   1.000
_cell.angle_alpha   90.00
_cell.angle_beta   90.00
_cell.angle_gamma   90.00
#
_symmetry.space_group_name_H-M   'P 1'
#
loop_
_entity.id
_entity.type
_entity.pdbx_description
1 polymer ?
#
loop_
_entity_poly.entity_id
_entity_poly.type
_entity_poly.pdbx_seq_one_letter_code
_entity_poly.pdbx_strand_id
1 'polypeptide(L)'
;MRGLNGYDQKARSVQEIGCRVLWTLALNADTTKTSIGKQGGIRVILAAMQRHNRVNQSDAAVQASCLGALWSLSLLESNAMWIALRGGIDLIISAMLRHNSGTDLDGELQRVGCLLLTSLSREGLTKSAGIRTMLMRQGGISVLLRAMRRHNSGSHLSAMLQQAGCTAIANLAKDSKSRQLCLAEDGGIQVVLEALQKHSGAECLLVQREGCKALAHIAQNIYNSISIGKQGGVMAVLAVMRKFGSASDSDVSLQESACLALSNLAQTYENRASIMESDGLDLVLAAMEAGRNRSILGLDADLQLAACGVLSRLAKDSENANVIAERGGIEVVLLVLSKYKASNFVIRDCGRAVLKELAKKCDDEIVIRSCRA
;
A
#
# COMPACT_ATOMS: atom_id res chain seq x y z
N MET A 1 -44.17 -25.70 10.80
CA MET A 1 -43.19 -24.70 10.31
C MET A 1 -42.19 -24.18 11.35
N ARG A 2 -42.34 -24.41 12.68
CA ARG A 2 -41.35 -23.96 13.69
C ARG A 2 -40.06 -24.81 13.79
N GLY A 3 -40.07 -26.06 13.32
CA GLY A 3 -38.90 -26.97 13.40
C GLY A 3 -37.78 -26.67 12.40
N LEU A 4 -38.12 -26.29 11.15
CA LEU A 4 -37.13 -26.07 10.08
C LEU A 4 -36.21 -24.87 10.36
N ASN A 5 -36.72 -23.81 10.98
CA ASN A 5 -35.92 -22.63 11.33
C ASN A 5 -34.86 -22.92 12.41
N GLY A 6 -35.15 -23.80 13.37
CA GLY A 6 -34.20 -24.17 14.43
C GLY A 6 -33.03 -25.02 13.93
N TYR A 7 -33.28 -25.95 13.00
CA TYR A 7 -32.22 -26.74 12.37
C TYR A 7 -31.32 -25.88 11.47
N ASP A 8 -31.90 -24.97 10.70
CA ASP A 8 -31.16 -24.08 9.81
C ASP A 8 -30.28 -23.08 10.60
N GLN A 9 -30.75 -22.61 11.76
CA GLN A 9 -29.97 -21.76 12.66
C GLN A 9 -28.80 -22.53 13.32
N LYS A 10 -29.02 -23.77 13.77
CA LYS A 10 -27.95 -24.63 14.31
C LYS A 10 -26.90 -24.95 13.23
N ALA A 11 -27.33 -25.23 12.00
CA ALA A 11 -26.42 -25.48 10.89
C ALA A 11 -25.54 -24.27 10.57
N ARG A 12 -26.09 -23.05 10.57
CA ARG A 12 -25.32 -21.80 10.44
C ARG A 12 -24.28 -21.65 11.53
N SER A 13 -24.67 -21.84 12.79
CA SER A 13 -23.76 -21.71 13.94
C SER A 13 -22.61 -22.71 13.87
N VAL A 14 -22.88 -23.96 13.48
CA VAL A 14 -21.82 -24.97 13.30
C VAL A 14 -20.85 -24.57 12.18
N GLN A 15 -21.34 -24.03 11.06
CA GLN A 15 -20.47 -23.58 9.97
C GLN A 15 -19.65 -22.35 10.35
N GLU A 16 -20.24 -21.39 11.04
CA GLU A 16 -19.54 -20.22 11.57
C GLU A 16 -18.39 -20.66 12.49
N ILE A 17 -18.70 -21.45 13.52
CA ILE A 17 -17.71 -21.95 14.48
C ILE A 17 -16.64 -22.78 13.77
N GLY A 18 -17.04 -23.67 12.84
CA GLY A 18 -16.10 -24.47 12.05
C GLY A 18 -15.12 -23.60 11.26
N CYS A 19 -15.60 -22.55 10.60
CA CYS A 19 -14.74 -21.61 9.87
C CYS A 19 -13.84 -20.79 10.81
N ARG A 20 -14.36 -20.36 11.97
CA ARG A 20 -13.53 -19.67 12.98
C ARG A 20 -12.41 -20.57 13.51
N VAL A 21 -12.69 -21.86 13.77
CA VAL A 21 -11.66 -22.82 14.18
C VAL A 21 -10.60 -22.98 13.09
N LEU A 22 -11.02 -23.16 11.83
CA LEU A 22 -10.08 -23.24 10.71
C LEU A 22 -9.23 -21.98 10.57
N TRP A 23 -9.82 -20.80 10.77
CA TRP A 23 -9.12 -19.53 10.78
C TRP A 23 -8.05 -19.51 11.88
N THR A 24 -8.41 -19.78 13.13
CA THR A 24 -7.48 -19.80 14.26
C THR A 24 -6.35 -20.81 14.05
N LEU A 25 -6.67 -22.02 13.60
CA LEU A 25 -5.66 -23.05 13.32
C LEU A 25 -4.70 -22.62 12.20
N ALA A 26 -5.21 -22.01 11.14
CA ALA A 26 -4.40 -21.56 10.01
C ALA A 26 -3.44 -20.41 10.39
N LEU A 27 -3.80 -19.57 11.38
CA LEU A 27 -2.93 -18.48 11.82
C LEU A 27 -1.63 -18.98 12.47
N ASN A 28 -1.66 -20.16 13.11
CA ASN A 28 -0.57 -20.62 13.98
C ASN A 28 0.66 -21.17 13.24
N ALA A 29 0.50 -21.83 12.09
CA ALA A 29 1.62 -22.43 11.38
C ALA A 29 1.35 -22.66 9.88
N ASP A 30 2.39 -22.55 9.05
CA ASP A 30 2.30 -22.80 7.60
C ASP A 30 2.09 -24.28 7.26
N THR A 31 2.58 -25.18 8.11
CA THR A 31 2.28 -26.61 8.04
C THR A 31 0.78 -26.87 8.17
N THR A 32 0.10 -26.16 9.08
CA THR A 32 -1.35 -26.23 9.25
C THR A 32 -2.09 -25.70 8.02
N LYS A 33 -1.67 -24.54 7.47
CA LYS A 33 -2.25 -24.00 6.22
C LYS A 33 -2.13 -24.99 5.06
N THR A 34 -0.98 -25.66 4.95
CA THR A 34 -0.74 -26.69 3.93
C THR A 34 -1.64 -27.90 4.12
N SER A 35 -1.76 -28.39 5.35
CA SER A 35 -2.60 -29.54 5.68
C SER A 35 -4.08 -29.27 5.42
N ILE A 36 -4.60 -28.11 5.86
CA ILE A 36 -5.99 -27.70 5.60
C ILE A 36 -6.25 -27.62 4.10
N GLY A 37 -5.33 -27.01 3.33
CA GLY A 37 -5.43 -26.94 1.87
C GLY A 37 -5.48 -28.32 1.21
N LYS A 38 -4.56 -29.22 1.57
CA LYS A 38 -4.48 -30.60 1.03
C LYS A 38 -5.70 -31.46 1.37
N GLN A 39 -6.28 -31.27 2.56
CA GLN A 39 -7.48 -32.00 2.99
C GLN A 39 -8.79 -31.43 2.39
N GLY A 40 -8.70 -30.47 1.47
CA GLY A 40 -9.88 -29.91 0.81
C GLY A 40 -10.61 -28.83 1.62
N GLY A 41 -10.01 -28.30 2.69
CA GLY A 41 -10.61 -27.26 3.53
C GLY A 41 -11.04 -26.02 2.75
N ILE A 42 -10.24 -25.59 1.77
CA ILE A 42 -10.60 -24.46 0.88
C ILE A 42 -11.92 -24.76 0.14
N ARG A 43 -12.11 -25.96 -0.41
CA ARG A 43 -13.35 -26.33 -1.10
C ARG A 43 -14.55 -26.28 -0.17
N VAL A 44 -14.39 -26.75 1.08
CA VAL A 44 -15.46 -26.73 2.09
C VAL A 44 -15.83 -25.31 2.48
N ILE A 45 -14.84 -24.42 2.67
CA ILE A 45 -15.09 -23.02 2.99
C ILE A 45 -15.80 -22.31 1.83
N LEU A 46 -15.37 -22.53 0.57
CA LEU A 46 -16.05 -21.94 -0.60
C LEU A 46 -17.50 -22.45 -0.75
N ALA A 47 -17.75 -23.74 -0.46
CA ALA A 47 -19.11 -24.29 -0.45
C ALA A 47 -19.99 -23.67 0.66
N ALA A 48 -19.42 -23.42 1.84
CA ALA A 48 -20.11 -22.70 2.91
C ALA A 48 -20.48 -21.27 2.48
N MET A 49 -19.54 -20.53 1.86
CA MET A 49 -19.82 -19.20 1.32
C MET A 49 -20.93 -19.22 0.25
N GLN A 50 -20.96 -20.23 -0.63
CA GLN A 50 -22.02 -20.38 -1.62
C GLN A 50 -23.39 -20.62 -0.99
N ARG A 51 -23.44 -21.47 0.05
CA ARG A 51 -24.67 -21.82 0.75
C ARG A 51 -25.24 -20.66 1.58
N HIS A 52 -24.36 -19.83 2.15
CA HIS A 52 -24.71 -18.74 3.06
C HIS A 52 -24.59 -17.36 2.39
N ASN A 53 -25.16 -17.20 1.20
CA ASN A 53 -25.00 -15.99 0.37
C ASN A 53 -26.17 -14.98 0.48
N ARG A 54 -27.04 -15.09 1.49
CA ARG A 54 -28.18 -14.19 1.65
C ARG A 54 -27.83 -12.99 2.52
N VAL A 55 -28.51 -11.86 2.27
CA VAL A 55 -28.33 -10.63 3.04
C VAL A 55 -29.10 -10.73 4.37
N ASN A 56 -28.53 -11.44 5.34
CA ASN A 56 -29.03 -11.48 6.73
C ASN A 56 -27.86 -11.57 7.71
N GLN A 57 -28.14 -11.29 9.00
CA GLN A 57 -27.12 -11.21 10.04
C GLN A 57 -26.38 -12.54 10.27
N SER A 58 -27.10 -13.67 10.25
CA SER A 58 -26.49 -14.98 10.51
C SER A 58 -25.57 -15.42 9.37
N ASP A 59 -25.95 -15.15 8.12
CA ASP A 59 -25.11 -15.44 6.97
C ASP A 59 -23.91 -14.48 6.90
N ALA A 60 -24.05 -13.22 7.33
CA ALA A 60 -22.93 -12.28 7.46
C ALA A 60 -21.82 -12.80 8.40
N ALA A 61 -22.20 -13.38 9.55
CA ALA A 61 -21.24 -13.96 10.50
C ALA A 61 -20.50 -15.19 9.91
N VAL A 62 -21.22 -16.05 9.18
CA VAL A 62 -20.62 -17.18 8.47
C VAL A 62 -19.67 -16.67 7.39
N GLN A 63 -20.07 -15.67 6.59
CA GLN A 63 -19.24 -15.08 5.55
C GLN A 63 -17.97 -14.44 6.12
N ALA A 64 -18.06 -13.65 7.20
CA ALA A 64 -16.91 -13.07 7.86
C ALA A 64 -15.92 -14.15 8.34
N SER A 65 -16.43 -15.23 8.95
CA SER A 65 -15.61 -16.35 9.40
C SER A 65 -14.96 -17.10 8.24
N CYS A 66 -15.69 -17.29 7.13
CA CYS A 66 -15.15 -17.89 5.90
C CYS A 66 -14.04 -17.03 5.30
N LEU A 67 -14.26 -15.72 5.15
CA LEU A 67 -13.28 -14.79 4.61
C LEU A 67 -12.03 -14.72 5.48
N GLY A 68 -12.17 -14.72 6.81
CA GLY A 68 -11.04 -14.77 7.75
C GLY A 68 -10.23 -16.07 7.60
N ALA A 69 -10.89 -17.22 7.49
CA ALA A 69 -10.22 -18.50 7.25
C ALA A 69 -9.48 -18.51 5.90
N LEU A 70 -10.12 -18.03 4.83
CA LEU A 70 -9.50 -17.93 3.52
C LEU A 70 -8.33 -16.95 3.51
N TRP A 71 -8.44 -15.81 4.20
CA TRP A 71 -7.35 -14.84 4.35
C TRP A 71 -6.13 -15.52 4.95
N SER A 72 -6.29 -16.19 6.10
CA SER A 72 -5.20 -16.89 6.77
C SER A 72 -4.57 -17.98 5.88
N LEU A 73 -5.41 -18.76 5.19
CA LEU A 73 -4.93 -19.80 4.26
C LEU A 73 -4.20 -19.21 3.05
N SER A 74 -4.67 -18.07 2.52
CA SER A 74 -4.10 -17.39 1.34
C SER A 74 -2.71 -16.79 1.58
N LEU A 75 -2.25 -16.72 2.83
CA LEU A 75 -0.87 -16.34 3.12
C LEU A 75 0.14 -17.35 2.56
N LEU A 76 -0.30 -18.59 2.29
CA LEU A 76 0.45 -19.58 1.52
C LEU A 76 0.08 -19.44 0.02
N GLU A 77 1.09 -19.23 -0.84
CA GLU A 77 0.90 -18.95 -2.27
C GLU A 77 0.11 -20.05 -2.99
N SER A 78 0.37 -21.32 -2.68
CA SER A 78 -0.35 -22.45 -3.27
C SER A 78 -1.85 -22.39 -2.94
N ASN A 79 -2.21 -22.06 -1.71
CA ASN A 79 -3.60 -21.92 -1.28
C ASN A 79 -4.27 -20.70 -1.93
N ALA A 80 -3.58 -19.57 -2.04
CA ALA A 80 -4.08 -18.40 -2.77
C ALA A 80 -4.45 -18.75 -4.22
N MET A 81 -3.59 -19.50 -4.91
CA MET A 81 -3.85 -20.00 -6.26
C MET A 81 -5.07 -20.93 -6.29
N TRP A 82 -5.19 -21.85 -5.32
CA TRP A 82 -6.36 -22.74 -5.22
C TRP A 82 -7.66 -21.98 -4.98
N ILE A 83 -7.65 -20.93 -4.16
CA ILE A 83 -8.81 -20.06 -3.94
C ILE A 83 -9.22 -19.41 -5.25
N ALA A 84 -8.27 -18.83 -5.98
CA ALA A 84 -8.54 -18.16 -7.26
C ALA A 84 -9.08 -19.13 -8.33
N LEU A 85 -8.42 -20.26 -8.54
CA LEU A 85 -8.80 -21.25 -9.57
C LEU A 85 -10.14 -21.95 -9.29
N ARG A 86 -10.64 -21.92 -8.05
CA ARG A 86 -11.93 -22.52 -7.67
C ARG A 86 -13.08 -21.52 -7.64
N GLY A 87 -12.91 -20.35 -8.27
CA GLY A 87 -13.95 -19.31 -8.31
C GLY A 87 -14.13 -18.58 -6.97
N GLY A 88 -13.14 -18.66 -6.08
CA GLY A 88 -13.22 -18.03 -4.77
C GLY A 88 -13.28 -16.50 -4.84
N ILE A 89 -12.64 -15.89 -5.84
CA ILE A 89 -12.66 -14.42 -6.01
C ILE A 89 -14.10 -13.91 -6.21
N ASP A 90 -14.91 -14.56 -7.06
CA ASP A 90 -16.30 -14.17 -7.28
C ASP A 90 -17.13 -14.27 -6.00
N LEU A 91 -16.88 -15.30 -5.19
CA LEU A 91 -17.56 -15.48 -3.90
C LEU A 91 -17.17 -14.40 -2.88
N ILE A 92 -15.88 -14.05 -2.83
CA ILE A 92 -15.36 -12.97 -1.97
C ILE A 92 -16.01 -11.64 -2.35
N ILE A 93 -16.00 -11.31 -3.64
CA ILE A 93 -16.59 -10.07 -4.16
C ILE A 93 -18.10 -10.05 -3.90
N SER A 94 -18.81 -11.15 -4.17
CA SER A 94 -20.25 -11.25 -3.90
C SER A 94 -20.56 -11.08 -2.41
N ALA A 95 -19.80 -11.69 -1.51
CA ALA A 95 -19.99 -11.54 -0.07
C ALA A 95 -19.80 -10.08 0.38
N MET A 96 -18.71 -9.44 -0.06
CA MET A 96 -18.44 -8.04 0.26
C MET A 96 -19.45 -7.08 -0.38
N LEU A 97 -20.03 -7.37 -1.54
CA LEU A 97 -21.07 -6.52 -2.14
C LEU A 97 -22.41 -6.63 -1.40
N ARG A 98 -22.76 -7.84 -0.94
CA ARG A 98 -24.03 -8.14 -0.27
C ARG A 98 -24.09 -7.59 1.15
N HIS A 99 -22.96 -7.61 1.86
CA HIS A 99 -22.86 -7.22 3.26
C HIS A 99 -22.14 -5.87 3.41
N ASN A 100 -22.80 -4.82 2.95
CA ASN A 100 -22.21 -3.48 2.83
C ASN A 100 -23.18 -2.37 3.25
N SER A 101 -24.04 -2.65 4.23
CA SER A 101 -24.98 -1.68 4.79
C SER A 101 -24.34 -0.69 5.74
N GLY A 102 -23.06 -0.90 6.10
CA GLY A 102 -22.31 -0.01 6.99
C GLY A 102 -22.55 -0.27 8.48
N THR A 103 -23.13 -1.43 8.82
CA THR A 103 -23.25 -1.90 10.20
C THR A 103 -21.90 -2.40 10.74
N ASP A 104 -21.74 -2.50 12.06
CA ASP A 104 -20.50 -3.01 12.67
C ASP A 104 -20.16 -4.44 12.21
N LEU A 105 -21.18 -5.29 12.02
CA LEU A 105 -20.99 -6.67 11.54
C LEU A 105 -20.49 -6.70 10.09
N ASP A 106 -21.01 -5.80 9.25
CA ASP A 106 -20.47 -5.61 7.90
C ASP A 106 -19.04 -5.07 7.97
N GLY A 107 -18.70 -4.23 8.95
CA GLY A 107 -17.35 -3.71 9.15
C GLY A 107 -16.29 -4.80 9.31
N GLU A 108 -16.57 -5.82 10.11
CA GLU A 108 -15.65 -6.95 10.25
C GLU A 108 -15.53 -7.76 8.96
N LEU A 109 -16.67 -8.06 8.31
CA LEU A 109 -16.70 -8.77 7.02
C LEU A 109 -15.90 -8.02 5.94
N GLN A 110 -16.10 -6.70 5.83
CA GLN A 110 -15.37 -5.86 4.89
C GLN A 110 -13.88 -5.82 5.22
N ARG A 111 -13.52 -5.74 6.51
CA ARG A 111 -12.11 -5.75 6.94
C ARG A 111 -11.41 -7.04 6.54
N VAL A 112 -11.98 -8.21 6.88
CA VAL A 112 -11.38 -9.50 6.50
C VAL A 112 -11.41 -9.73 4.99
N GLY A 113 -12.42 -9.18 4.29
CA GLY A 113 -12.47 -9.14 2.85
C GLY A 113 -11.31 -8.37 2.25
N CYS A 114 -11.05 -7.14 2.70
CA CYS A 114 -9.91 -6.33 2.28
C CYS A 114 -8.56 -7.01 2.60
N LEU A 115 -8.44 -7.67 3.75
CA LEU A 115 -7.24 -8.43 4.11
C LEU A 115 -7.00 -9.62 3.17
N LEU A 116 -8.07 -10.36 2.83
CA LEU A 116 -7.98 -11.44 1.85
C LEU A 116 -7.58 -10.90 0.47
N LEU A 117 -8.17 -9.79 0.02
CA LEU A 117 -7.78 -9.13 -1.23
C LEU A 117 -6.33 -8.65 -1.19
N THR A 118 -5.83 -8.22 -0.03
CA THR A 118 -4.42 -7.87 0.17
C THR A 118 -3.54 -9.08 -0.07
N SER A 119 -3.85 -10.23 0.53
CA SER A 119 -3.11 -11.48 0.33
C SER A 119 -3.15 -11.97 -1.12
N LEU A 120 -4.32 -11.94 -1.75
CA LEU A 120 -4.50 -12.37 -3.14
C LEU A 120 -3.87 -11.41 -4.16
N SER A 121 -3.64 -10.15 -3.78
CA SER A 121 -2.95 -9.18 -4.63
C SER A 121 -1.43 -9.22 -4.47
N ARG A 122 -0.86 -9.99 -3.52
CA ARG A 122 0.58 -10.08 -3.33
C ARG A 122 1.27 -10.62 -4.58
N GLU A 123 2.50 -10.17 -4.78
CA GLU A 123 3.39 -10.75 -5.77
C GLU A 123 3.90 -12.10 -5.26
N GLY A 124 3.51 -13.18 -5.96
CA GLY A 124 4.02 -14.54 -5.74
C GLY A 124 5.31 -14.83 -6.53
N LEU A 125 6.03 -15.88 -6.13
CA LEU A 125 7.26 -16.35 -6.79
C LEU A 125 6.96 -17.05 -8.12
N THR A 126 5.80 -17.70 -8.21
CA THR A 126 5.24 -18.11 -9.51
C THR A 126 4.59 -16.88 -10.14
N LYS A 127 4.46 -16.82 -11.47
CA LYS A 127 3.81 -15.69 -12.19
C LYS A 127 2.31 -15.56 -11.82
N SER A 128 2.04 -15.14 -10.59
CA SER A 128 0.77 -14.76 -9.94
C SER A 128 0.07 -13.58 -10.64
N ALA A 129 0.61 -13.15 -11.79
CA ALA A 129 -0.07 -12.29 -12.75
C ALA A 129 -1.51 -12.74 -13.03
N GLY A 130 -1.79 -14.06 -12.95
CA GLY A 130 -3.14 -14.60 -13.04
C GLY A 130 -4.10 -14.05 -11.98
N ILE A 131 -3.76 -14.14 -10.69
CA ILE A 131 -4.68 -13.76 -9.60
C ILE A 131 -4.98 -12.27 -9.64
N ARG A 132 -3.95 -11.42 -9.79
CA ARG A 132 -4.16 -9.96 -9.90
C ARG A 132 -5.03 -9.64 -11.11
N THR A 133 -4.82 -10.28 -12.25
CA THR A 133 -5.67 -10.09 -13.44
C THR A 133 -7.10 -10.57 -13.22
N MET A 134 -7.30 -11.69 -12.52
CA MET A 134 -8.63 -12.19 -12.15
C MET A 134 -9.35 -11.19 -11.23
N LEU A 135 -8.66 -10.68 -10.21
CA LEU A 135 -9.19 -9.62 -9.33
C LEU A 135 -9.64 -8.39 -10.12
N MET A 136 -8.86 -7.94 -11.10
CA MET A 136 -9.27 -6.83 -11.97
C MET A 136 -10.53 -7.17 -12.77
N ARG A 137 -10.54 -8.32 -13.45
CA ARG A 137 -11.64 -8.74 -14.35
C ARG A 137 -12.96 -8.98 -13.61
N GLN A 138 -12.90 -9.44 -12.36
CA GLN A 138 -14.07 -9.80 -11.57
C GLN A 138 -14.62 -8.62 -10.73
N GLY A 139 -14.07 -7.41 -10.88
CA GLY A 139 -14.54 -6.22 -10.17
C GLY A 139 -13.96 -6.06 -8.75
N GLY A 140 -12.81 -6.67 -8.48
CA GLY A 140 -12.09 -6.61 -7.20
C GLY A 140 -11.72 -5.19 -6.78
N ILE A 141 -11.34 -4.32 -7.74
CA ILE A 141 -11.09 -2.89 -7.45
C ILE A 141 -12.37 -2.22 -6.96
N SER A 142 -13.47 -2.36 -7.70
CA SER A 142 -14.74 -1.71 -7.37
C SER A 142 -15.21 -2.06 -5.95
N VAL A 143 -15.13 -3.34 -5.56
CA VAL A 143 -15.54 -3.75 -4.21
C VAL A 143 -14.60 -3.23 -3.14
N LEU A 144 -13.28 -3.24 -3.39
CA LEU A 144 -12.26 -2.72 -2.47
C LEU A 144 -12.46 -1.22 -2.21
N LEU A 145 -12.58 -0.42 -3.28
CA LEU A 145 -12.77 1.02 -3.17
C LEU A 145 -14.10 1.37 -2.50
N ARG A 146 -15.16 0.59 -2.77
CA ARG A 146 -16.45 0.76 -2.11
C ARG A 146 -16.37 0.49 -0.61
N ALA A 147 -15.67 -0.58 -0.21
CA ALA A 147 -15.45 -0.91 1.20
C ALA A 147 -14.68 0.23 1.91
N MET A 148 -13.60 0.70 1.30
CA MET A 148 -12.81 1.82 1.82
C MET A 148 -13.65 3.10 1.95
N ARG A 149 -14.47 3.47 0.97
CA ARG A 149 -15.34 4.67 1.06
C ARG A 149 -16.38 4.56 2.18
N ARG A 150 -17.01 3.39 2.33
CA ARG A 150 -18.05 3.13 3.34
C ARG A 150 -17.50 3.12 4.76
N HIS A 151 -16.31 2.59 4.95
CA HIS A 151 -15.64 2.45 6.24
C HIS A 151 -14.45 3.40 6.33
N ASN A 152 -14.73 4.70 6.23
CA ASN A 152 -13.73 5.78 6.32
C ASN A 152 -14.04 6.72 7.50
N SER A 153 -14.34 6.12 8.67
CA SER A 153 -14.55 6.82 9.93
C SER A 153 -13.24 6.85 10.75
N GLY A 154 -13.16 7.67 11.79
CA GLY A 154 -11.99 7.72 12.68
C GLY A 154 -11.82 6.50 13.60
N SER A 155 -12.60 5.43 13.44
CA SER A 155 -12.52 4.26 14.32
C SER A 155 -11.29 3.39 14.05
N HIS A 156 -10.83 2.65 15.06
CA HIS A 156 -9.71 1.71 14.89
C HIS A 156 -10.00 0.62 13.84
N LEU A 157 -11.25 0.13 13.80
CA LEU A 157 -11.69 -0.84 12.79
C LEU A 157 -11.56 -0.28 11.37
N SER A 158 -11.96 0.98 11.20
CA SER A 158 -11.82 1.72 9.93
C SER A 158 -10.34 1.87 9.55
N ALA A 159 -9.46 2.23 10.50
CA ALA A 159 -8.02 2.34 10.23
C ALA A 159 -7.41 1.02 9.73
N MET A 160 -7.75 -0.12 10.36
CA MET A 160 -7.30 -1.43 9.89
C MET A 160 -7.81 -1.76 8.47
N LEU A 161 -9.06 -1.39 8.16
CA LEU A 161 -9.64 -1.58 6.84
C LEU A 161 -8.95 -0.68 5.80
N GLN A 162 -8.70 0.60 6.11
CA GLN A 162 -7.98 1.52 5.22
C GLN A 162 -6.54 1.05 4.97
N GLN A 163 -5.85 0.56 6.01
CA GLN A 163 -4.52 -0.02 5.85
C GLN A 163 -4.55 -1.20 4.87
N ALA A 164 -5.46 -2.16 5.06
CA ALA A 164 -5.60 -3.31 4.16
C ALA A 164 -5.97 -2.85 2.73
N GLY A 165 -6.87 -1.89 2.61
CA GLY A 165 -7.27 -1.25 1.36
C GLY A 165 -6.10 -0.65 0.59
N CYS A 166 -5.34 0.23 1.23
CA CYS A 166 -4.14 0.85 0.65
C CYS A 166 -3.08 -0.20 0.28
N THR A 167 -2.88 -1.22 1.12
CA THR A 167 -1.93 -2.31 0.82
C THR A 167 -2.34 -3.08 -0.45
N ALA A 168 -3.62 -3.44 -0.56
CA ALA A 168 -4.15 -4.12 -1.75
C ALA A 168 -4.04 -3.23 -3.01
N ILE A 169 -4.32 -1.93 -2.91
CA ILE A 169 -4.13 -0.98 -4.00
C ILE A 169 -2.65 -0.92 -4.42
N ALA A 170 -1.72 -0.79 -3.47
CA ALA A 170 -0.29 -0.77 -3.76
C ALA A 170 0.17 -2.04 -4.50
N ASN A 171 -0.28 -3.21 -4.03
CA ASN A 171 0.00 -4.50 -4.65
C ASN A 171 -0.59 -4.62 -6.08
N LEU A 172 -1.81 -4.12 -6.28
CA LEU A 172 -2.48 -4.10 -7.58
C LEU A 172 -1.89 -3.07 -8.55
N ALA A 173 -1.33 -1.96 -8.07
CA ALA A 173 -0.71 -0.94 -8.90
C ALA A 173 0.72 -1.32 -9.32
N LYS A 174 1.43 -2.12 -8.53
CA LYS A 174 2.84 -2.43 -8.76
C LYS A 174 3.10 -3.04 -10.14
N ASP A 175 4.03 -2.44 -10.89
CA ASP A 175 4.61 -2.94 -12.15
C ASP A 175 3.60 -3.26 -13.26
N SER A 176 2.50 -2.49 -13.36
CA SER A 176 1.51 -2.69 -14.44
C SER A 176 0.77 -1.42 -14.79
N LYS A 177 1.12 -0.83 -15.93
CA LYS A 177 0.49 0.39 -16.46
C LYS A 177 -1.03 0.26 -16.62
N SER A 178 -1.52 -0.88 -17.11
CA SER A 178 -2.96 -1.13 -17.27
C SER A 178 -3.69 -1.15 -15.92
N ARG A 179 -3.14 -1.82 -14.89
CA ARG A 179 -3.74 -1.83 -13.55
C ARG A 179 -3.69 -0.46 -12.88
N GLN A 180 -2.57 0.27 -13.07
CA GLN A 180 -2.41 1.64 -12.59
C GLN A 180 -3.49 2.57 -13.16
N LEU A 181 -3.75 2.50 -14.47
CA LEU A 181 -4.80 3.31 -15.12
C LEU A 181 -6.19 2.93 -14.61
N CYS A 182 -6.54 1.65 -14.58
CA CYS A 182 -7.85 1.19 -14.12
C CYS A 182 -8.10 1.57 -12.64
N LEU A 183 -7.09 1.47 -11.76
CA LEU A 183 -7.20 1.96 -10.39
C LEU A 183 -7.48 3.47 -10.31
N ALA A 184 -6.86 4.27 -11.18
CA ALA A 184 -7.11 5.70 -11.23
C ALA A 184 -8.51 6.02 -11.77
N GLU A 185 -8.94 5.37 -12.85
CA GLU A 185 -10.26 5.52 -13.47
C GLU A 185 -11.41 5.15 -12.53
N ASP A 186 -11.25 4.11 -11.71
CA ASP A 186 -12.24 3.70 -10.70
C ASP A 186 -12.28 4.65 -9.46
N GLY A 187 -11.45 5.70 -9.46
CA GLY A 187 -11.36 6.69 -8.39
C GLY A 187 -10.52 6.25 -7.19
N GLY A 188 -9.56 5.34 -7.41
CA GLY A 188 -8.65 4.85 -6.37
C GLY A 188 -7.72 5.92 -5.81
N ILE A 189 -7.30 6.90 -6.63
CA ILE A 189 -6.48 8.03 -6.18
C ILE A 189 -7.21 8.82 -5.08
N GLN A 190 -8.45 9.24 -5.35
CA GLN A 190 -9.25 10.00 -4.39
C GLN A 190 -9.45 9.20 -3.09
N VAL A 191 -9.75 7.90 -3.18
CA VAL A 191 -9.95 7.05 -2.00
C VAL A 191 -8.70 6.96 -1.13
N VAL A 192 -7.52 6.83 -1.73
CA VAL A 192 -6.25 6.81 -0.98
C VAL A 192 -5.98 8.16 -0.33
N LEU A 193 -6.23 9.27 -1.02
CA LEU A 193 -6.05 10.62 -0.47
C LEU A 193 -7.00 10.89 0.71
N GLU A 194 -8.27 10.49 0.59
CA GLU A 194 -9.24 10.59 1.69
C GLU A 194 -8.83 9.74 2.90
N ALA A 195 -8.26 8.54 2.68
CA ALA A 195 -7.74 7.70 3.76
C ALA A 195 -6.57 8.38 4.47
N LEU A 196 -5.60 8.93 3.72
CA LEU A 196 -4.46 9.68 4.29
C LEU A 196 -4.95 10.90 5.11
N GLN A 197 -5.96 11.62 4.62
CA GLN A 197 -6.48 12.80 5.30
C GLN A 197 -7.20 12.45 6.61
N LYS A 198 -8.14 11.48 6.56
CA LYS A 198 -8.98 11.15 7.71
C LYS A 198 -8.23 10.36 8.79
N HIS A 199 -7.27 9.53 8.40
CA HIS A 199 -6.49 8.71 9.31
C HIS A 199 -5.10 9.31 9.57
N SER A 200 -5.04 10.60 9.85
CA SER A 200 -3.76 11.30 10.03
C SER A 200 -3.19 11.19 11.45
N GLY A 201 -3.92 10.60 12.41
CA GLY A 201 -3.46 10.40 13.80
C GLY A 201 -2.20 9.53 13.92
N ALA A 202 -1.47 9.65 15.02
CA ALA A 202 -0.22 8.91 15.24
C ALA A 202 -0.45 7.39 15.29
N GLU A 203 -1.60 6.96 15.79
CA GLU A 203 -2.07 5.57 15.83
C GLU A 203 -2.35 4.99 14.42
N CYS A 204 -2.43 5.84 13.40
CA CYS A 204 -2.73 5.46 12.03
C CYS A 204 -1.47 5.41 11.12
N LEU A 205 -0.27 5.31 11.71
CA LEU A 205 1.02 5.24 10.99
C LEU A 205 1.00 4.26 9.81
N LEU A 206 0.41 3.07 9.99
CA LEU A 206 0.35 2.06 8.94
C LEU A 206 -0.55 2.48 7.76
N VAL A 207 -1.65 3.20 8.01
CA VAL A 207 -2.49 3.75 6.94
C VAL A 207 -1.70 4.78 6.12
N GLN A 208 -0.93 5.62 6.80
CA GLN A 208 -0.10 6.65 6.18
C GLN A 208 0.99 6.04 5.30
N ARG A 209 1.72 5.04 5.81
CA ARG A 209 2.76 4.32 5.08
C ARG A 209 2.19 3.63 3.83
N GLU A 210 1.17 2.80 4.00
CA GLU A 210 0.61 2.03 2.89
C GLU A 210 -0.14 2.93 1.89
N GLY A 211 -0.72 4.04 2.33
CA GLY A 211 -1.33 5.05 1.46
C GLY A 211 -0.30 5.77 0.61
N CYS A 212 0.84 6.19 1.19
CA CYS A 212 1.94 6.75 0.42
C CYS A 212 2.49 5.74 -0.61
N LYS A 213 2.66 4.48 -0.20
CA LYS A 213 3.10 3.39 -1.08
C LYS A 213 2.12 3.13 -2.23
N ALA A 214 0.81 3.19 -1.97
CA ALA A 214 -0.22 3.07 -2.99
C ALA A 214 -0.12 4.21 -4.03
N LEU A 215 -0.01 5.46 -3.57
CA LEU A 215 0.20 6.61 -4.46
C LEU A 215 1.50 6.46 -5.26
N ALA A 216 2.58 6.00 -4.63
CA ALA A 216 3.86 5.79 -5.29
C ALA A 216 3.76 4.81 -6.46
N HIS A 217 3.09 3.68 -6.28
CA HIS A 217 2.91 2.68 -7.35
C HIS A 217 1.93 3.16 -8.43
N ILE A 218 0.86 3.88 -8.06
CA ILE A 218 -0.08 4.47 -9.03
C ILE A 218 0.63 5.53 -9.89
N ALA A 219 1.47 6.37 -9.27
CA ALA A 219 2.21 7.47 -9.90
C ALA A 219 3.35 7.01 -10.83
N GLN A 220 3.70 5.72 -10.88
CA GLN A 220 4.64 5.21 -11.87
C GLN A 220 4.16 5.50 -13.31
N ASN A 221 2.84 5.60 -13.51
CA ASN A 221 2.25 6.10 -14.76
C ASN A 221 2.18 7.63 -14.75
N ILE A 222 2.70 8.28 -15.80
CA ILE A 222 2.75 9.74 -15.89
C ILE A 222 1.36 10.41 -15.89
N TYR A 223 0.34 9.81 -16.52
CA TYR A 223 -1.02 10.37 -16.53
C TYR A 223 -1.63 10.35 -15.13
N ASN A 224 -1.36 9.28 -14.37
CA ASN A 224 -1.78 9.19 -12.99
C ASN A 224 -1.01 10.16 -12.10
N SER A 225 0.29 10.36 -12.35
CA SER A 225 1.10 11.36 -11.64
C SER A 225 0.51 12.77 -11.79
N ILE A 226 0.09 13.15 -13.00
CA ILE A 226 -0.65 14.41 -13.25
C ILE A 226 -1.96 14.43 -12.45
N SER A 227 -2.74 13.35 -12.50
CA SER A 227 -4.04 13.27 -11.79
C SER A 227 -3.90 13.37 -10.27
N ILE A 228 -2.90 12.69 -9.69
CA ILE A 228 -2.58 12.77 -8.25
C ILE A 228 -2.18 14.21 -7.88
N GLY A 229 -1.33 14.85 -8.69
CA GLY A 229 -0.93 16.25 -8.50
C GLY A 229 -2.14 17.19 -8.45
N LYS A 230 -3.02 17.11 -9.45
CA LYS A 230 -4.26 17.91 -9.53
C LYS A 230 -5.21 17.69 -8.36
N GLN A 231 -5.19 16.51 -7.75
CA GLN A 231 -6.00 16.17 -6.57
C GLN A 231 -5.32 16.55 -5.24
N GLY A 232 -4.20 17.28 -5.27
CA GLY A 232 -3.49 17.72 -4.06
C GLY A 232 -2.59 16.64 -3.45
N GLY A 233 -2.26 15.58 -4.19
CA GLY A 233 -1.49 14.45 -3.66
C GLY A 233 -0.06 14.78 -3.25
N VAL A 234 0.58 15.76 -3.89
CA VAL A 234 1.90 16.27 -3.45
C VAL A 234 1.80 16.81 -2.02
N MET A 235 0.85 17.70 -1.77
CA MET A 235 0.61 18.28 -0.44
C MET A 235 0.24 17.23 0.59
N ALA A 236 -0.58 16.24 0.22
CA ALA A 236 -0.92 15.14 1.10
C ALA A 236 0.33 14.37 1.56
N VAL A 237 1.20 13.96 0.63
CA VAL A 237 2.44 13.22 0.96
C VAL A 237 3.39 14.07 1.80
N LEU A 238 3.55 15.37 1.49
CA LEU A 238 4.39 16.27 2.29
C LEU A 238 3.84 16.48 3.72
N ALA A 239 2.52 16.53 3.88
CA ALA A 239 1.90 16.59 5.20
C ALA A 239 2.20 15.32 6.02
N VAL A 240 2.19 14.15 5.39
CA VAL A 240 2.62 12.89 6.03
C VAL A 240 4.08 12.96 6.46
N MET A 241 4.99 13.35 5.56
CA MET A 241 6.42 13.44 5.87
C MET A 241 6.69 14.39 7.03
N ARG A 242 6.05 15.56 7.04
CA ARG A 242 6.21 16.57 8.10
C ARG A 242 5.74 16.05 9.45
N LYS A 243 4.59 15.37 9.48
CA LYS A 243 3.99 14.86 10.72
C LYS A 243 4.78 13.70 11.33
N PHE A 244 5.26 12.79 10.49
CA PHE A 244 5.99 11.58 10.89
C PHE A 244 7.49 11.68 10.61
N GLY A 245 8.03 12.90 10.58
CA GLY A 245 9.44 13.17 10.28
C GLY A 245 10.27 13.66 11.48
N SER A 246 9.64 13.91 12.62
CA SER A 246 10.32 14.48 13.80
C SER A 246 11.37 13.52 14.41
N ALA A 247 12.34 14.11 15.12
CA ALA A 247 13.50 13.40 15.65
C ALA A 247 13.18 12.27 16.65
N SER A 248 12.00 12.29 17.29
CA SER A 248 11.56 11.25 18.23
C SER A 248 10.75 10.12 17.59
N ASP A 249 10.01 10.38 16.51
CA ASP A 249 8.98 9.46 15.96
C ASP A 249 9.13 9.12 14.46
N SER A 250 10.22 9.52 13.81
CA SER A 250 10.40 9.24 12.37
C SER A 250 10.49 7.73 12.07
N ASP A 251 9.49 7.21 11.35
CA ASP A 251 9.45 5.85 10.80
C ASP A 251 10.12 5.82 9.43
N VAL A 252 11.25 5.11 9.33
CA VAL A 252 12.07 5.06 8.11
C VAL A 252 11.29 4.51 6.92
N SER A 253 10.42 3.51 7.14
CA SER A 253 9.64 2.88 6.07
C SER A 253 8.50 3.77 5.54
N LEU A 254 7.92 4.62 6.40
CA LEU A 254 6.98 5.66 5.98
C LEU A 254 7.70 6.73 5.15
N GLN A 255 8.84 7.23 5.62
CA GLN A 255 9.62 8.22 4.88
C GLN A 255 10.08 7.67 3.53
N GLU A 256 10.49 6.41 3.47
CA GLU A 256 10.81 5.71 2.23
C GLU A 256 9.60 5.72 1.28
N SER A 257 8.43 5.30 1.76
CA SER A 257 7.20 5.24 0.95
C SER A 257 6.78 6.62 0.45
N ALA A 258 6.93 7.65 1.27
CA ALA A 258 6.63 9.03 0.93
C ALA A 258 7.63 9.60 -0.11
N CYS A 259 8.94 9.40 0.10
CA CYS A 259 9.96 9.78 -0.87
C CYS A 259 9.76 9.06 -2.20
N LEU A 260 9.39 7.78 -2.19
CA LEU A 260 9.10 7.03 -3.41
C LEU A 260 7.89 7.61 -4.15
N ALA A 261 6.85 8.04 -3.40
CA ALA A 261 5.69 8.71 -3.97
C ALA A 261 6.08 10.05 -4.61
N LEU A 262 6.77 10.93 -3.89
CA LEU A 262 7.24 12.21 -4.42
C LEU A 262 8.13 12.05 -5.64
N SER A 263 9.01 11.04 -5.60
CA SER A 263 9.90 10.70 -6.71
C SER A 263 9.08 10.36 -7.96
N ASN A 264 8.07 9.49 -7.87
CA ASN A 264 7.23 9.19 -9.03
C ASN A 264 6.29 10.35 -9.42
N LEU A 265 5.91 11.22 -8.48
CA LEU A 265 5.13 12.43 -8.76
C LEU A 265 5.95 13.49 -9.51
N ALA A 266 7.23 13.67 -9.16
CA ALA A 266 8.17 14.62 -9.77
C ALA A 266 8.51 14.33 -11.25
N GLN A 267 7.85 13.37 -11.89
CA GLN A 267 7.98 13.12 -13.33
C GLN A 267 7.42 14.27 -14.19
N THR A 268 6.48 15.06 -13.67
CA THR A 268 5.87 16.20 -14.37
C THR A 268 6.42 17.52 -13.85
N TYR A 269 6.42 18.56 -14.67
CA TYR A 269 6.93 19.88 -14.28
C TYR A 269 6.11 20.49 -13.15
N GLU A 270 4.77 20.43 -13.24
CA GLU A 270 3.85 21.01 -12.27
C GLU A 270 4.00 20.38 -10.89
N ASN A 271 4.24 19.06 -10.83
CA ASN A 271 4.47 18.39 -9.56
C ASN A 271 5.85 18.72 -8.99
N ARG A 272 6.87 18.94 -9.82
CA ARG A 272 8.18 19.41 -9.35
C ARG A 272 8.07 20.80 -8.74
N ALA A 273 7.41 21.72 -9.42
CA ALA A 273 7.13 23.06 -8.90
C ALA A 273 6.38 22.98 -7.56
N SER A 274 5.30 22.19 -7.49
CA SER A 274 4.54 22.02 -6.25
C SER A 274 5.37 21.45 -5.09
N ILE A 275 6.28 20.51 -5.36
CA ILE A 275 7.20 19.97 -4.34
C ILE A 275 8.14 21.07 -3.82
N MET A 276 8.70 21.88 -4.73
CA MET A 276 9.66 22.94 -4.38
C MET A 276 9.00 24.09 -3.61
N GLU A 277 7.80 24.51 -4.02
CA GLU A 277 7.04 25.59 -3.40
C GLU A 277 6.51 25.25 -2.00
N SER A 278 6.49 23.96 -1.63
CA SER A 278 5.84 23.46 -0.41
C SER A 278 6.82 22.91 0.65
N ASP A 279 8.06 23.42 0.63
CA ASP A 279 9.19 22.99 1.46
C ASP A 279 9.52 21.49 1.31
N GLY A 280 9.17 20.89 0.18
CA GLY A 280 9.35 19.46 -0.05
C GLY A 280 10.82 19.06 -0.13
N LEU A 281 11.69 19.94 -0.64
CA LEU A 281 13.14 19.72 -0.65
C LEU A 281 13.68 19.57 0.77
N ASP A 282 13.31 20.45 1.69
CA ASP A 282 13.79 20.41 3.08
C ASP A 282 13.34 19.14 3.79
N LEU A 283 12.09 18.73 3.58
CA LEU A 283 11.55 17.49 4.15
C LEU A 283 12.31 16.26 3.63
N VAL A 284 12.67 16.24 2.35
CA VAL A 284 13.46 15.16 1.75
C VAL A 284 14.88 15.12 2.32
N LEU A 285 15.57 16.27 2.40
CA LEU A 285 16.91 16.36 2.96
C LEU A 285 16.93 15.97 4.45
N ALA A 286 15.98 16.47 5.24
CA ALA A 286 15.83 16.10 6.64
C ALA A 286 15.56 14.60 6.83
N ALA A 287 14.75 13.98 5.97
CA ALA A 287 14.52 12.54 5.99
C ALA A 287 15.80 11.74 5.69
N MET A 288 16.60 12.19 4.71
CA MET A 288 17.91 11.58 4.40
C MET A 288 18.86 11.66 5.59
N GLU A 289 18.96 12.82 6.25
CA GLU A 289 19.80 13.01 7.43
C GLU A 289 19.35 12.16 8.63
N ALA A 290 18.05 12.17 8.94
CA ALA A 290 17.49 11.40 10.05
C ALA A 290 17.70 9.88 9.86
N GLY A 291 17.51 9.39 8.63
CA GLY A 291 17.78 7.98 8.28
C GLY A 291 19.24 7.60 8.49
N ARG A 292 20.18 8.48 8.13
CA ARG A 292 21.62 8.24 8.29
C ARG A 292 22.02 8.08 9.75
N ASN A 293 21.52 8.96 10.63
CA ASN A 293 21.93 9.04 12.03
C ASN A 293 21.39 7.90 12.90
N ARG A 294 20.26 7.29 12.53
CA ARG A 294 19.61 6.24 13.34
C ARG A 294 19.96 4.80 12.92
N SER A 295 20.47 4.60 11.72
CA SER A 295 20.62 3.27 11.13
C SER A 295 22.03 2.72 11.28
N ILE A 296 22.19 1.79 12.22
CA ILE A 296 23.43 1.06 12.53
C ILE A 296 23.67 -0.09 11.51
N LEU A 297 22.66 -0.46 10.70
CA LEU A 297 22.68 -1.67 9.85
C LEU A 297 22.19 -1.45 8.40
N GLY A 298 22.13 -0.21 7.90
CA GLY A 298 21.76 0.06 6.51
C GLY A 298 20.27 -0.08 6.18
N LEU A 299 19.39 -0.14 7.18
CA LEU A 299 17.93 -0.17 7.04
C LEU A 299 17.35 1.12 6.41
N ASP A 300 18.16 2.17 6.29
CA ASP A 300 17.85 3.43 5.60
C ASP A 300 18.14 3.38 4.08
N ALA A 301 18.68 2.26 3.56
CA ALA A 301 19.09 2.12 2.17
C ALA A 301 17.97 2.49 1.17
N ASP A 302 16.78 1.93 1.35
CA ASP A 302 15.65 2.16 0.45
C ASP A 302 15.13 3.60 0.56
N LEU A 303 15.15 4.20 1.76
CA LEU A 303 14.84 5.61 1.96
C LEU A 303 15.84 6.50 1.20
N GLN A 304 17.14 6.26 1.33
CA GLN A 304 18.16 7.04 0.62
C GLN A 304 18.00 6.91 -0.90
N LEU A 305 17.69 5.71 -1.39
CA LEU A 305 17.42 5.46 -2.80
C LEU A 305 16.21 6.27 -3.29
N ALA A 306 15.10 6.19 -2.56
CA ALA A 306 13.87 6.90 -2.90
C ALA A 306 14.09 8.42 -2.91
N ALA A 307 14.74 8.94 -1.87
CA ALA A 307 15.05 10.37 -1.72
C ALA A 307 16.02 10.88 -2.82
N CYS A 308 17.06 10.12 -3.16
CA CYS A 308 17.92 10.44 -4.31
C CYS A 308 17.13 10.47 -5.62
N GLY A 309 16.12 9.61 -5.77
CA GLY A 309 15.20 9.65 -6.90
C GLY A 309 14.38 10.96 -6.96
N VAL A 310 13.99 11.51 -5.81
CA VAL A 310 13.33 12.83 -5.74
C VAL A 310 14.30 13.91 -6.23
N LEU A 311 15.49 13.99 -5.62
CA LEU A 311 16.51 14.99 -5.97
C LEU A 311 16.88 14.93 -7.45
N SER A 312 17.09 13.73 -8.00
CA SER A 312 17.43 13.54 -9.42
C SER A 312 16.33 14.06 -10.35
N ARG A 313 15.06 13.88 -9.98
CA ARG A 313 13.94 14.36 -10.79
C ARG A 313 13.75 15.87 -10.67
N LEU A 314 13.89 16.43 -9.47
CA LEU A 314 13.85 17.88 -9.24
C LEU A 314 14.97 18.58 -10.01
N ALA A 315 16.19 18.05 -9.96
CA ALA A 315 17.37 18.58 -10.64
C ALA A 315 17.30 18.57 -12.19
N LYS A 316 16.24 18.02 -12.79
CA LYS A 316 16.01 18.14 -14.24
C LYS A 316 15.72 19.59 -14.66
N ASP A 317 15.15 20.39 -13.77
CA ASP A 317 14.94 21.82 -13.97
C ASP A 317 16.14 22.58 -13.37
N SER A 318 16.75 23.50 -14.14
CA SER A 318 17.99 24.17 -13.74
C SER A 318 17.84 25.02 -12.47
N GLU A 319 16.71 25.72 -12.30
CA GLU A 319 16.43 26.51 -11.11
C GLU A 319 16.37 25.63 -9.86
N ASN A 320 15.69 24.49 -9.95
CA ASN A 320 15.63 23.52 -8.86
C ASN A 320 17.02 22.94 -8.54
N ALA A 321 17.85 22.69 -9.56
CA ALA A 321 19.21 22.20 -9.37
C ALA A 321 20.05 23.18 -8.52
N ASN A 322 20.00 24.48 -8.84
CA ASN A 322 20.64 25.52 -8.05
C ASN A 322 20.15 25.51 -6.59
N VAL A 323 18.83 25.51 -6.38
CA VAL A 323 18.25 25.47 -5.02
C VAL A 323 18.65 24.21 -4.25
N ILE A 324 18.72 23.04 -4.91
CA ILE A 324 19.21 21.80 -4.28
C ILE A 324 20.66 21.95 -3.82
N ALA A 325 21.53 22.54 -4.64
CA ALA A 325 22.93 22.74 -4.31
C ALA A 325 23.11 23.74 -3.16
N GLU A 326 22.37 24.86 -3.18
CA GLU A 326 22.39 25.88 -2.13
C GLU A 326 21.90 25.37 -0.77
N ARG A 327 20.93 24.46 -0.75
CA ARG A 327 20.40 23.84 0.47
C ARG A 327 21.20 22.63 0.96
N GLY A 328 22.43 22.43 0.48
CA GLY A 328 23.32 21.36 0.96
C GLY A 328 23.02 19.98 0.38
N GLY A 329 22.18 19.87 -0.67
CA GLY A 329 21.84 18.59 -1.28
C GLY A 329 23.05 17.82 -1.83
N ILE A 330 24.07 18.54 -2.33
CA ILE A 330 25.34 17.93 -2.79
C ILE A 330 26.05 17.23 -1.63
N GLU A 331 26.19 17.91 -0.48
CA GLU A 331 26.84 17.39 0.72
C GLU A 331 26.11 16.14 1.23
N VAL A 332 24.77 16.22 1.36
CA VAL A 332 23.95 15.08 1.81
C VAL A 332 24.13 13.87 0.90
N VAL A 333 24.14 14.04 -0.42
CA VAL A 333 24.35 12.95 -1.38
C VAL A 333 25.76 12.38 -1.30
N LEU A 334 26.79 13.21 -1.13
CA LEU A 334 28.17 12.74 -0.94
C LEU A 334 28.32 11.92 0.34
N LEU A 335 27.66 12.32 1.43
CA LEU A 335 27.61 11.57 2.69
C LEU A 335 26.89 10.22 2.54
N VAL A 336 25.84 10.14 1.73
CA VAL A 336 25.20 8.86 1.38
C VAL A 336 26.17 7.98 0.59
N LEU A 337 26.84 8.53 -0.42
CA LEU A 337 27.80 7.79 -1.24
C LEU A 337 29.00 7.27 -0.43
N SER A 338 29.46 8.02 0.57
CA SER A 338 30.55 7.60 1.46
C SER A 338 30.13 6.45 2.37
N LYS A 339 28.92 6.52 2.97
CA LYS A 339 28.35 5.47 3.83
C LYS A 339 28.15 4.15 3.08
N TYR A 340 27.64 4.19 1.85
CA TYR A 340 27.31 2.98 1.06
C TYR A 340 28.38 2.57 0.04
N LYS A 341 29.58 3.12 0.14
CA LYS A 341 30.66 2.96 -0.86
C LYS A 341 30.94 1.51 -1.23
N ALA A 342 30.91 0.58 -0.27
CA ALA A 342 31.19 -0.84 -0.49
C ALA A 342 29.96 -1.76 -0.39
N SER A 343 28.85 -1.27 0.14
CA SER A 343 27.73 -2.10 0.60
C SER A 343 26.48 -2.05 -0.28
N ASN A 344 26.28 -1.02 -1.10
CA ASN A 344 25.09 -0.93 -1.96
C ASN A 344 25.39 -0.23 -3.30
N PHE A 345 25.48 -1.00 -4.38
CA PHE A 345 25.76 -0.51 -5.73
C PHE A 345 24.62 0.36 -6.29
N VAL A 346 23.36 0.03 -5.99
CA VAL A 346 22.19 0.74 -6.52
C VAL A 346 22.11 2.16 -5.98
N ILE A 347 22.32 2.34 -4.66
CA ILE A 347 22.38 3.67 -4.04
C ILE A 347 23.53 4.49 -4.63
N ARG A 348 24.67 3.85 -4.93
CA ARG A 348 25.81 4.54 -5.53
C ARG A 348 25.48 5.09 -6.92
N ASP A 349 24.86 4.29 -7.76
CA ASP A 349 24.47 4.72 -9.10
C ASP A 349 23.43 5.83 -9.05
N CYS A 350 22.44 5.74 -8.15
CA CYS A 350 21.45 6.79 -7.95
C CYS A 350 22.07 8.09 -7.43
N GLY A 351 22.92 8.04 -6.40
CA GLY A 351 23.60 9.23 -5.87
C GLY A 351 24.51 9.88 -6.92
N ARG A 352 25.23 9.08 -7.72
CA ARG A 352 26.02 9.60 -8.86
C ARG A 352 25.16 10.23 -9.93
N ALA A 353 23.98 9.67 -10.21
CA ALA A 353 23.04 10.25 -11.16
C ALA A 353 22.55 11.63 -10.69
N VAL A 354 22.26 11.80 -9.39
CA VAL A 354 21.92 13.10 -8.81
C VAL A 354 23.05 14.10 -9.02
N LEU A 355 24.27 13.76 -8.61
CA LEU A 355 25.43 14.65 -8.76
C LEU A 355 25.73 15.00 -10.22
N LYS A 356 25.52 14.04 -11.14
CA LYS A 356 25.68 14.27 -12.58
C LYS A 356 24.63 15.24 -13.12
N GLU A 357 23.38 15.13 -12.70
CA GLU A 357 22.34 16.07 -13.12
C GLU A 357 22.58 17.46 -12.53
N LEU A 358 22.95 17.55 -11.25
CA LEU A 358 23.34 18.83 -10.63
C LEU A 358 24.54 19.45 -11.35
N ALA A 359 25.62 18.71 -11.60
CA ALA A 359 26.80 19.25 -12.28
C ALA A 359 26.54 19.74 -13.72
N LYS A 360 25.48 19.26 -14.39
CA LYS A 360 25.09 19.74 -15.73
C LYS A 360 24.23 21.00 -15.70
N LYS A 361 23.56 21.25 -14.58
CA LYS A 361 22.42 22.17 -14.49
C LYS A 361 22.65 23.30 -13.50
N CYS A 362 23.48 23.07 -12.50
CA CYS A 362 23.89 24.07 -11.53
C CYS A 362 24.92 25.01 -12.12
N ASP A 363 24.91 26.25 -11.65
CA ASP A 363 25.98 27.20 -11.94
C ASP A 363 27.29 26.73 -11.29
N ASP A 364 28.39 26.77 -12.07
CA ASP A 364 29.71 26.26 -11.65
C ASP A 364 30.19 26.86 -10.33
N GLU A 365 29.86 28.13 -10.06
CA GLU A 365 30.25 28.80 -8.82
C GLU A 365 29.56 28.20 -7.58
N ILE A 366 28.31 27.77 -7.71
CA ILE A 366 27.56 27.12 -6.63
C ILE A 366 28.14 25.73 -6.37
N VAL A 367 28.40 24.96 -7.43
CA VAL A 367 28.99 23.62 -7.34
C VAL A 367 30.37 23.66 -6.66
N ILE A 368 31.21 24.64 -7.01
CA ILE A 368 32.55 24.80 -6.43
C ILE A 368 32.47 25.12 -4.93
N ARG A 369 31.51 25.94 -4.50
CA ARG A 369 31.31 26.25 -3.08
C ARG A 369 30.83 25.02 -2.30
N SER A 370 29.85 24.30 -2.82
CA SER A 370 29.29 23.11 -2.15
C SER A 370 30.23 21.91 -2.10
N CYS A 371 31.24 21.81 -2.97
CA CYS A 371 32.26 20.75 -2.91
C CYS A 371 33.43 21.05 -1.96
N ARG A 372 33.55 22.29 -1.46
CA ARG A 372 34.66 22.74 -0.61
C ARG A 372 34.31 22.83 0.88
N ALA A 373 33.02 22.85 1.21
CA ALA A 373 32.50 22.65 2.55
C ALA A 373 32.50 21.14 2.87
#